data_AF-A0A543F8N4-F1
#
_entry.id   AF-A0A543F8N4-F1
#
_cell.length_a   1.000
_cell.length_b   1.000
_cell.length_c   1.000
_cell.angle_alpha   90.00
_cell.angle_beta   90.00
_cell.angle_gamma   90.00
#
_symmetry.space_group_name_H-M   'P 1'
#
loop_
_entity.id
_entity.type
_entity.pdbx_description
1 polymer ?
#
loop_
_entity_poly.entity_id
_entity_poly.type
_entity_poly.pdbx_seq_one_letter_code
_entity_poly.pdbx_strand_id
1 'polypeptide(L)' 'MLDQLTIGGWVVVGEHCSVRRAALHCDDYLTYVFENGGTELDFAIAPAVLRRMVELSEARPSGDEPSD' A
#
# COMPACT_ATOMS: atom_id res chain seq x y z
N MET A 1 21.03 6.74 1.68
CA MET A 1 20.37 5.43 1.61
C MET A 1 19.56 5.28 2.89
N LEU A 2 18.25 5.54 2.82
CA LEU A 2 17.37 5.51 3.99
C LEU A 2 16.48 4.28 3.85
N ASP A 3 17.03 3.15 4.25
CA ASP A 3 16.24 1.98 4.60
C ASP A 3 15.54 2.30 5.92
N GLN A 4 14.23 2.44 5.89
CA GLN A 4 13.41 2.40 7.10
C GLN A 4 11.97 2.05 6.72
N LEU A 5 11.76 0.77 6.45
CA LEU A 5 10.50 0.12 6.80
C LEU A 5 10.39 0.18 8.32
N THR A 6 9.72 1.21 8.84
CA THR A 6 9.42 1.30 10.27
C THR A 6 8.48 0.15 10.63
N ILE A 7 9.01 -0.85 11.33
CA ILE A 7 8.24 -2.00 11.83
C ILE A 7 7.29 -1.49 12.92
N GLY A 8 5.99 -1.67 12.72
CA GLY A 8 4.99 -1.47 13.78
C GLY A 8 3.56 -1.32 13.26
N GLY A 9 2.79 -2.42 13.29
CA GLY A 9 1.35 -2.45 13.02
C GLY A 9 0.97 -2.80 11.59
N TRP A 10 -0.01 -3.68 11.43
CA TRP A 10 -0.68 -3.91 10.14
C TRP A 10 -1.84 -2.94 10.02
N VAL A 11 -1.90 -2.21 8.90
CA VAL A 11 -3.10 -1.47 8.52
C VAL A 11 -3.88 -2.32 7.54
N VAL A 12 -5.14 -2.61 7.87
CA VAL A 12 -6.07 -3.28 6.97
C VAL A 12 -7.03 -2.23 6.42
N VAL A 13 -6.96 -2.00 5.11
CA VAL A 13 -7.84 -1.08 4.39
C VAL A 13 -9.00 -1.88 3.81
N GLY A 14 -10.21 -1.66 4.32
CA GLY A 14 -11.43 -2.26 3.80
C GLY A 14 -12.09 -1.40 2.70
N GLU A 15 -13.09 -1.97 2.02
CA GLU A 15 -13.79 -1.30 0.89
C GLU A 15 -14.50 0.02 1.27
N HIS A 16 -14.78 0.23 2.55
CA HIS A 16 -15.40 1.45 3.05
C HIS A 16 -14.41 2.59 3.33
N CYS A 17 -13.11 2.33 3.20
CA CYS A 17 -12.08 3.36 3.34
C CYS A 17 -12.00 4.18 2.05
N SER A 18 -12.15 5.50 2.16
CA SER A 18 -11.95 6.39 1.02
C SER A 18 -10.45 6.61 0.79
N VAL A 19 -10.06 6.74 -0.47
CA VAL A 19 -8.66 6.95 -0.86
C VAL A 19 -8.58 8.15 -1.79
N ARG A 20 -7.70 9.10 -1.47
CA ARG A 20 -7.42 10.26 -2.33
C ARG A 20 -5.92 10.41 -2.58
N ARG A 21 -5.56 10.94 -3.75
CA ARG A 21 -4.17 11.32 -4.04
C ARG A 21 -3.89 12.68 -3.40
N ALA A 22 -2.75 12.80 -2.74
CA ALA A 22 -2.25 14.06 -2.20
C ALA A 22 -1.05 14.57 -3.02
N ALA A 23 -0.93 15.89 -3.11
CA ALA A 23 0.27 16.52 -3.61
C ALA A 23 1.29 16.57 -2.48
N LEU A 24 2.38 15.82 -2.62
CA LEU A 24 3.56 15.96 -1.77
C LEU A 24 4.66 16.60 -2.62
N HIS A 25 5.48 17.47 -2.04
CA HIS A 25 6.59 18.15 -2.73
C HIS A 25 7.78 17.24 -3.06
N CYS A 26 7.56 15.92 -3.13
CA CYS A 26 8.58 14.93 -3.43
C CYS A 26 8.19 14.20 -4.72
N ASP A 27 8.74 14.65 -5.84
CA ASP A 27 8.35 14.19 -7.18
C ASP A 27 8.61 12.69 -7.43
N ASP A 28 9.44 12.06 -6.61
CA ASP A 28 9.79 10.64 -6.73
C ASP A 28 8.74 9.70 -6.12
N TYR A 29 7.77 10.22 -5.35
CA TYR A 29 6.79 9.43 -4.62
C TYR A 29 5.36 9.83 -4.94
N LEU A 30 4.49 8.84 -5.09
CA LEU A 30 3.04 9.02 -5.10
C LEU A 30 2.55 8.99 -3.67
N THR A 31 1.76 10.00 -3.27
CA THR A 31 1.19 10.05 -1.92
C THR A 31 -0.32 9.87 -1.98
N TYR A 32 -0.82 8.98 -1.13
CA TYR A 32 -2.23 8.67 -0.95
C TYR A 32 -2.62 8.94 0.50
N VAL A 33 -3.84 9.42 0.70
CA VAL A 33 -4.46 9.53 2.02
C VAL A 33 -5.64 8.58 2.07
N PHE A 34 -5.62 7.70 3.06
CA PHE A 34 -6.68 6.77 3.39
C PHE A 34 -7.49 7.36 4.54
N GLU A 35 -8.81 7.48 4.38
CA GLU A 35 -9.69 8.02 5.43
C GLU A 35 -10.76 6.99 5.80
N ASN A 36 -10.94 6.80 7.11
CA ASN A 36 -12.02 6.00 7.66
C ASN A 36 -12.53 6.63 8.97
N GLY A 37 -13.79 7.07 8.99
CA GLY A 37 -14.44 7.58 10.19
C GLY A 37 -13.71 8.75 10.87
N GLY A 38 -13.08 9.63 10.09
CA GLY A 38 -12.31 10.78 10.58
C GLY A 38 -10.87 10.47 11.00
N THR A 39 -10.40 9.23 10.83
CA THR A 39 -8.98 8.88 10.94
C THR A 39 -8.35 8.91 9.55
N GLU A 40 -7.26 9.67 9.39
CA GLU A 40 -6.47 9.73 8.16
C GLU A 40 -5.13 9.00 8.32
N LEU A 41 -4.70 8.30 7.26
CA LEU A 41 -3.38 7.70 7.15
C LEU A 41 -2.74 8.13 5.83
N ASP A 42 -1.57 8.78 5.94
CA ASP A 42 -0.75 9.14 4.79
C ASP A 42 0.17 7.99 4.39
N PHE A 43 0.18 7.67 3.10
CA PHE A 43 1.01 6.62 2.51
C PHE A 43 1.73 7.14 1.27
N ALA A 44 3.05 7.23 1.36
CA ALA A 44 3.91 7.57 0.23
C ALA A 44 4.56 6.31 -0.34
N ILE A 45 4.48 6.14 -1.65
CA ILE A 45 4.99 4.96 -2.36
C ILE A 45 5.68 5.36 -3.66
N ALA A 46 6.83 4.73 -3.93
CA ALA A 46 7.50 4.90 -5.21
C ALA A 46 6.67 4.25 -6.33
N PRO A 47 6.55 4.86 -7.52
CA PRO A 47 5.73 4.33 -8.62
C PRO A 47 6.08 2.89 -9.04
N ALA A 48 7.35 2.50 -8.94
CA ALA A 48 7.79 1.13 -9.25
C ALA A 48 7.24 0.10 -8.25
N VAL A 49 7.16 0.46 -6.97
CA VAL A 49 6.62 -0.43 -5.92
C VAL A 49 5.11 -0.57 -6.06
N LEU A 50 4.39 0.52 -6.35
CA LEU A 50 2.94 0.46 -6.59
C LEU A 50 2.59 -0.47 -7.75
N ARG A 51 3.32 -0.36 -8.88
CA ARG A 51 3.15 -1.28 -10.02
C ARG A 51 3.35 -2.73 -9.60
N ARG A 52 4.40 -3.00 -8.81
CA ARG A 52 4.67 -4.35 -8.32
C ARG A 52 3.56 -4.89 -7.41
N MET A 53 2.94 -4.05 -6.58
CA MET A 53 1.80 -4.45 -5.75
C MET A 53 0.57 -4.83 -6.59
N VAL A 54 0.29 -4.07 -7.66
CA VAL A 54 -0.81 -4.40 -8.61
C VAL A 54 -0.53 -5.72 -9.33
N GLU A 55 0.70 -5.95 -9.78
CA GLU A 55 1.06 -7.25 -10.37
C GLU A 55 0.83 -8.41 -9.40
N LEU A 56 1.12 -8.22 -8.12
CA LEU A 56 0.93 -9.23 -7.08
C LEU A 56 -0.54 -9.42 -6.70
N SER A 57 -1.40 -8.41 -6.82
CA SER A 57 -2.85 -8.56 -6.51
C SER A 57 -3.57 -9.41 -7.54
N GLU A 58 -3.11 -9.40 -8.79
CA GLU A 58 -3.65 -10.24 -9.86
C GLU A 58 -3.05 -11.66 -9.87
N ALA A 59 -1.91 -11.86 -9.20
CA ALA A 59 -1.28 -13.15 -9.11
C ALA A 59 -2.04 -14.06 -8.12
N ARG A 60 -2.43 -15.26 -8.57
CA ARG A 60 -2.99 -16.27 -7.67
C ARG A 60 -1.90 -16.66 -6.65
N PRO A 61 -2.18 -16.63 -5.33
CA PRO A 61 -1.20 -17.10 -4.36
C PRO A 61 -0.87 -18.56 -4.66
N SER A 62 0.41 -18.85 -4.86
CA SER A 62 0.93 -20.19 -5.05
C SER A 62 0.87 -20.94 -3.72
N GLY A 63 -0.29 -21.51 -3.42
CA GLY A 63 -0.54 -22.21 -2.17
C GLY A 63 -1.81 -23.05 -2.26
N ASP A 64 -1.71 -24.17 -2.98
CA ASP A 64 -2.50 -25.40 -2.82
C ASP A 64 -1.74 -26.50 -3.57
N GLU A 65 -0.52 -26.84 -3.13
CA GLU A 65 0.01 -28.19 -3.39
C GLU A 65 -0.61 -29.10 -2.34
N PRO A 66 -1.47 -30.07 -2.72
CA PRO A 66 -1.90 -31.09 -1.77
C PRO A 66 -0.66 -31.87 -1.33
N SER A 67 -0.36 -31.81 -0.04
CA SER A 67 0.58 -32.76 0.56
C SER A 67 -0.05 -34.15 0.47
N ASP A 68 0.64 -35.05 -0.24
CA ASP A 68 0.33 -36.46 -0.47
C ASP A 68 0.04 -37.23 0.84
#